data_AF-A0A2R6NI19-F1
#
_entry.id   AF-A0A2R6NI19-F1
#
_cell.length_a   1.000
_cell.length_b   1.000
_cell.length_c   1.000
_cell.angle_alpha   90.00
_cell.angle_beta   90.00
_cell.angle_gamma   90.00
#
_symmetry.space_group_name_H-M   'P 1'
#
loop_
_entity.id
_entity.type
_entity.pdbx_description
1 polymer ?
#
loop_
_entity_poly.entity_id
_entity_poly.type
_entity_poly.pdbx_seq_one_letter_code
_entity_poly.pdbx_strand_id
1 'polypeptide(L)'
;MADPASATAQAAALEALQSSVNALLATKYLAAAGLVCSLWDHLITLDEEIGVLWAGRPWDFTRVIFITNRYGIEGCLIYVAYSA
;
A
#
# COMPACT_ATOMS: atom_id res chain seq x y z
N MET A 1 34.28 -21.97 27.72
CA MET A 1 33.11 -22.81 27.39
C MET A 1 31.92 -21.87 27.37
N ALA A 2 31.34 -21.59 26.19
CA ALA A 2 30.19 -20.67 26.10
C ALA A 2 29.03 -21.25 26.94
N ASP A 3 28.41 -20.42 27.78
CA ASP A 3 27.31 -20.83 28.64
C ASP A 3 26.11 -21.23 27.76
N PRO A 4 25.57 -22.46 27.87
CA PRO A 4 24.40 -22.89 27.10
C PRO A 4 23.19 -21.97 27.23
N ALA A 5 23.04 -21.25 28.36
CA ALA A 5 21.97 -20.25 28.54
C ALA A 5 22.12 -19.03 27.62
N SER A 6 23.35 -18.65 27.27
CA SER A 6 23.61 -17.54 26.34
C SER A 6 23.32 -17.93 24.89
N ALA A 7 23.54 -19.20 24.52
CA ALA A 7 23.27 -19.72 23.18
C ALA A 7 21.77 -19.83 22.90
N THR A 8 20.97 -20.27 23.87
CA THR A 8 19.50 -20.32 23.73
C THR A 8 18.87 -18.94 23.65
N ALA A 9 19.38 -17.97 24.43
CA ALA A 9 18.93 -16.58 24.35
C ALA A 9 19.21 -15.95 22.98
N GLN A 10 20.37 -16.24 22.38
CA GLN A 10 20.73 -15.78 21.03
C GLN A 10 19.83 -16.40 19.94
N ALA A 11 19.51 -17.69 20.06
CA ALA A 11 18.61 -18.37 19.12
C ALA A 11 17.20 -17.77 19.14
N ALA A 12 16.64 -17.52 20.33
CA ALA A 12 15.33 -16.88 20.48
C ALA A 12 15.32 -15.45 19.92
N ALA A 13 16.41 -14.69 20.11
CA ALA A 13 16.55 -13.35 19.53
C ALA A 13 16.59 -13.37 18.00
N LEU A 14 17.27 -14.37 17.40
CA LEU A 14 17.32 -14.53 15.94
C LEU A 14 15.94 -14.86 15.37
N GLU A 15 15.18 -15.74 16.02
CA GLU A 15 13.81 -16.07 15.61
C GLU A 15 12.88 -14.85 15.68
N ALA A 16 12.97 -14.08 16.77
CA ALA A 16 12.21 -12.83 16.93
C ALA A 16 12.56 -11.79 15.85
N LEU A 17 13.85 -11.66 15.52
CA LEU A 17 14.30 -10.79 14.43
C LEU A 17 13.76 -11.26 13.08
N GLN A 18 13.85 -12.56 12.79
CA GLN A 18 13.42 -13.13 11.51
C GLN A 18 11.92 -12.97 11.30
N SER A 19 11.10 -13.19 12.34
CA SER A 19 9.65 -12.93 12.27
C SER A 19 9.33 -11.46 12.00
N SER A 20 10.05 -10.53 12.63
CA SER A 20 9.88 -9.09 12.42
C SER A 20 10.26 -8.67 11.00
N VAL A 21 11.37 -9.18 10.47
CA VAL A 21 11.80 -8.94 9.09
C VAL A 21 10.78 -9.49 8.08
N ASN A 22 10.28 -10.71 8.29
CA ASN A 22 9.26 -11.30 7.44
C ASN A 22 7.96 -10.48 7.44
N ALA A 23 7.54 -9.99 8.61
CA ALA A 23 6.37 -9.13 8.71
C ALA A 23 6.56 -7.82 7.93
N LEU A 24 7.72 -7.16 8.07
CA LEU A 24 8.04 -5.94 7.32
C LEU A 24 8.05 -6.17 5.81
N LEU A 25 8.66 -7.26 5.34
CA LEU A 25 8.68 -7.62 3.93
C LEU A 25 7.27 -7.93 3.41
N ALA A 26 6.48 -8.69 4.18
CA ALA A 26 5.10 -9.00 3.82
C ALA A 26 4.26 -7.72 3.67
N THR A 27 4.38 -6.77 4.61
CA THR A 27 3.69 -5.47 4.52
C THR A 27 4.17 -4.68 3.30
N LYS A 28 5.48 -4.65 3.02
CA LYS A 28 6.03 -3.94 1.85
C LYS A 28 5.50 -4.52 0.53
N TYR A 29 5.54 -5.83 0.37
CA TYR A 29 5.05 -6.49 -0.84
C TYR A 29 3.54 -6.38 -0.98
N LEU A 30 2.80 -6.45 0.13
CA LEU A 30 1.34 -6.26 0.12
C LEU A 30 0.97 -4.83 -0.29
N ALA A 31 1.68 -3.82 0.22
CA ALA A 31 1.48 -2.43 -0.19
C ALA A 31 1.78 -2.23 -1.69
N ALA A 32 2.88 -2.81 -2.19
CA ALA A 32 3.22 -2.77 -3.61
C ALA A 32 2.16 -3.45 -4.49
N ALA A 33 1.67 -4.63 -4.09
CA ALA A 33 0.61 -5.34 -4.80
C ALA A 33 -0.70 -4.53 -4.81
N GLY A 34 -1.07 -3.94 -3.67
CA GLY A 34 -2.25 -3.07 -3.55
C GLY A 34 -2.16 -1.85 -4.45
N LEU A 35 -0.98 -1.22 -4.53
CA LEU A 35 -0.73 -0.10 -5.43
C LEU A 35 -0.89 -0.51 -6.90
N VAL A 36 -0.32 -1.63 -7.33
CA VAL A 36 -0.44 -2.12 -8.71
C VAL A 36 -1.90 -2.40 -9.07
N CYS A 37 -2.65 -3.06 -8.18
CA CYS A 37 -4.08 -3.30 -8.38
C CYS A 37 -4.88 -2.00 -8.49
N SER A 38 -4.59 -1.01 -7.62
CA SER A 38 -5.26 0.29 -7.65
C SER A 38 -4.96 1.05 -8.95
N LEU A 39 -3.70 1.07 -9.40
CA LEU A 39 -3.32 1.69 -10.67
C LEU A 39 -3.98 1.00 -11.86
N TRP A 40 -4.06 -0.34 -11.83
CA TRP A 40 -4.74 -1.10 -12.87
C TRP A 40 -6.24 -0.76 -12.92
N ASP A 41 -6.91 -0.72 -11.77
CA ASP A 41 -8.31 -0.31 -11.67
C ASP A 41 -8.53 1.11 -12.21
N HIS A 42 -7.58 2.02 -11.95
CA HIS A 42 -7.61 3.37 -12.49
C HIS A 42 -7.54 3.38 -14.02
N LEU A 43 -6.58 2.65 -14.61
CA LEU A 43 -6.38 2.63 -16.06
C LEU A 43 -7.60 2.12 -16.83
N ILE A 44 -8.31 1.12 -16.30
CA ILE A 44 -9.48 0.54 -16.98
C ILE A 44 -10.74 1.41 -16.87
N THR A 45 -10.85 2.22 -15.83
CA THR A 45 -12.03 3.07 -15.56
C THR A 45 -11.84 4.51 -16.04
N LEU A 46 -10.60 4.94 -16.31
CA LEU A 46 -10.26 6.31 -16.69
C LEU A 46 -11.05 6.82 -17.90
N ASP A 47 -11.28 5.97 -18.91
CA ASP A 47 -12.04 6.35 -20.11
C ASP A 47 -13.50 6.70 -19.77
N GLU A 48 -14.14 5.85 -18.96
CA GLU A 48 -15.51 6.08 -18.48
C GLU A 48 -15.57 7.29 -17.54
N GLU A 49 -14.55 7.48 -16.69
CA GLU A 49 -14.44 8.66 -15.83
C GLU A 49 -14.35 9.96 -16.65
N ILE A 50 -13.54 9.99 -17.70
CA ILE A 50 -13.43 11.16 -18.59
C ILE A 50 -14.76 11.45 -19.27
N GLY A 51 -15.47 10.41 -19.73
CA GLY A 51 -16.79 10.56 -20.36
C GLY A 51 -17.89 11.04 -19.39
N VAL A 52 -17.89 10.57 -18.14
CA VAL A 52 -19.01 10.80 -17.19
C VAL A 52 -18.74 11.94 -16.21
N LEU A 53 -17.52 12.03 -15.68
CA LEU A 53 -17.13 13.07 -14.73
C LEU A 53 -16.66 14.31 -15.48
N TRP A 54 -15.79 14.18 -16.48
CA TRP A 54 -15.12 15.34 -17.08
C TRP A 54 -15.89 16.03 -18.21
N ALA A 55 -16.75 15.30 -18.94
CA ALA A 55 -17.57 15.88 -20.00
C ALA A 55 -18.92 16.42 -19.50
N GLY A 56 -19.07 17.74 -19.48
CA GLY A 56 -20.39 18.40 -19.62
C GLY A 56 -21.30 18.51 -18.39
N ARG A 57 -20.93 17.99 -17.21
CA ARG A 57 -21.71 18.16 -15.96
C ARG A 57 -21.10 19.21 -15.02
N PRO A 58 -21.92 20.08 -14.38
CA PRO A 58 -21.44 20.98 -13.34
C PRO A 58 -20.83 20.19 -12.18
N TRP A 59 -19.87 20.79 -11.48
CA TRP A 59 -19.21 20.18 -10.34
C TRP A 59 -20.23 19.88 -9.23
N ASP A 60 -20.53 18.60 -9.05
CA ASP A 60 -21.38 18.09 -7.97
C ASP A 60 -20.53 17.59 -6.79
N PHE A 61 -21.11 17.61 -5.59
CA PHE A 61 -20.47 17.14 -4.35
C PHE A 61 -20.03 15.67 -4.45
N THR A 62 -20.85 14.84 -5.11
CA THR A 62 -20.54 13.43 -5.39
C THR A 62 -19.25 13.27 -6.19
N ARG A 63 -19.04 14.13 -7.19
CA ARG A 63 -17.83 14.14 -8.04
C ARG A 63 -16.58 14.52 -7.25
N VAL A 64 -16.68 15.49 -6.35
CA VAL A 64 -15.56 15.90 -5.49
C VAL A 64 -15.17 14.78 -4.53
N ILE A 65 -16.14 14.14 -3.88
CA ILE A 65 -15.89 12.99 -2.98
C ILE A 65 -15.28 11.83 -3.75
N PHE A 66 -15.77 11.54 -4.96
CA PHE A 66 -15.24 10.47 -5.79
C PHE A 66 -13.78 10.72 -6.16
N ILE A 67 -13.45 11.91 -6.69
CA ILE A 67 -12.08 12.28 -7.05
C ILE A 67 -11.16 12.28 -5.81
N THR A 68 -11.64 12.80 -4.68
CA THR A 68 -10.83 12.84 -3.45
C THR A 68 -10.52 11.44 -2.92
N ASN A 69 -11.50 10.54 -2.90
CA ASN A 69 -11.27 9.17 -2.47
C ASN A 69 -10.37 8.42 -3.47
N ARG A 70 -10.58 8.60 -4.78
CA ARG A 70 -9.84 7.88 -5.82
C ARG A 70 -8.38 8.32 -5.88
N TYR A 71 -8.14 9.60 -6.14
CA TYR A 71 -6.79 10.14 -6.29
C TYR A 71 -6.08 10.34 -4.95
N GLY A 72 -6.83 10.52 -3.86
CA GLY A 72 -6.26 10.62 -2.52
C GLY A 72 -5.73 9.28 -2.02
N ILE A 73 -6.48 8.18 -2.19
CA ILE A 73 -6.02 6.85 -1.79
C ILE A 73 -4.85 6.40 -2.66
N GLU A 74 -4.91 6.61 -3.99
CA GLU A 74 -3.80 6.33 -4.89
C GLU A 74 -2.55 7.14 -4.54
N GLY A 75 -2.71 8.44 -4.28
CA GLY A 75 -1.61 9.31 -3.83
C GLY A 75 -0.99 8.85 -2.52
N CYS A 76 -1.80 8.44 -1.54
CA CYS A 76 -1.33 7.87 -0.29
C CYS A 76 -0.56 6.56 -0.51
N LEU A 77 -1.05 5.66 -1.38
CA LEU A 77 -0.38 4.40 -1.70
C LEU A 77 0.95 4.63 -2.42
N ILE A 78 1.03 5.60 -3.33
CA ILE A 78 2.27 6.01 -3.99
C ILE A 78 3.26 6.60 -2.98
N TYR A 79 2.79 7.47 -2.08
CA TYR A 79 3.62 8.04 -1.02
C TYR A 79 4.17 6.96 -0.10
N VAL A 80 3.34 6.01 0.33
CA VAL A 80 3.77 4.86 1.13
C VAL A 80 4.83 4.06 0.36
N ALA A 81 4.62 3.77 -0.91
CA ALA A 81 5.59 3.04 -1.73
C ALA A 81 6.92 3.80 -1.94
N TYR A 82 6.90 5.13 -1.98
CA TYR A 82 8.11 5.95 -2.05
C TYR A 82 8.84 6.05 -0.70
N SER A 83 8.08 6.11 0.40
CA SER A 83 8.62 6.27 1.75
C SER A 83 9.10 4.97 2.42
N ALA A 84 8.75 3.81 1.87
CA ALA A 84 9.03 2.46 2.41
C ALA A 84 10.12 1.68 1.65
#